data_AF-A0AA40VIJ3-F1
#
_entry.id   AF-A0AA40VIJ3-F1
#
_cell.length_a   1.000
_cell.length_b   1.000
_cell.length_c   1.000
_cell.angle_alpha   90.00
_cell.angle_beta   90.00
_cell.angle_gamma   90.00
#
_symmetry.space_group_name_H-M   'P 1'
#
loop_
_entity.id
_entity.type
_entity.pdbx_description
1 polymer ?
#
loop_
_entity_poly.entity_id
_entity_poly.type
_entity_poly.pdbx_seq_one_letter_code
_entity_poly.pdbx_strand_id
1 'polypeptide(L)'
;MQTNTPSRSTIRLTRRGRFALAALGAAVAGTAVAVPLLIMSDDGESRPTTLVVPEGWRASQVYAAVDKVLALPAGTTKKSLTKAQLKLPNEAEGNPEGYLFPATYPLDDTSTPEKLLSRMVDTANQKFNGAPIAAGAQRNAMNVYQAVTVASIVQAEAADKADMGKVARVIFNRLERGMPLQMDSTLNYALGRSTLRTTVTDTRADSPYNSYERMGLPPTPIDNPGEDAVRAAINPTPGDWLYFVTVKPGDTRFTADYAEHQRNVAEFNAQQQKPAEQRNG
;
A
#
# COMPACT_ATOMS: atom_id res chain seq x y z
N MET A 1 18.53 -6.68 48.12
CA MET A 1 17.32 -5.85 47.99
C MET A 1 16.48 -6.41 46.86
N GLN A 2 15.40 -7.11 47.20
CA GLN A 2 14.40 -7.62 46.26
C GLN A 2 13.51 -6.46 45.82
N THR A 3 13.25 -6.33 44.51
CA THR A 3 12.09 -5.59 44.00
C THR A 3 11.39 -6.43 42.94
N ASN A 4 10.07 -6.41 43.02
CA ASN A 4 9.15 -7.40 42.50
C ASN A 4 8.86 -7.21 41.01
N THR A 5 9.12 -8.25 40.21
CA THR A 5 8.61 -8.38 38.85
C THR A 5 7.35 -9.26 38.89
N PRO A 6 6.16 -8.79 38.50
CA PRO A 6 4.99 -9.66 38.42
C PRO A 6 5.15 -10.69 37.28
N SER A 7 4.83 -11.94 37.62
CA SER A 7 4.99 -13.14 36.80
C SER A 7 4.08 -13.13 35.56
N ARG A 8 4.66 -13.48 34.40
CA ARG A 8 3.95 -13.72 33.15
C ARG A 8 3.18 -15.04 33.23
N SER A 9 1.85 -14.97 33.14
CA SER A 9 0.98 -16.14 32.97
C SER A 9 1.20 -16.78 31.60
N THR A 10 1.77 -17.98 31.57
CA THR A 10 1.81 -18.85 30.40
C THR A 10 0.57 -19.75 30.40
N ILE A 11 -0.40 -19.48 29.52
CA ILE A 11 -1.52 -20.39 29.30
C ILE A 11 -1.04 -21.51 28.36
N ARG A 12 -0.92 -22.73 28.90
CA ARG A 12 -0.71 -23.97 28.13
C ARG A 12 -2.05 -24.42 27.53
N LEU A 13 -2.18 -24.43 26.21
CA LEU A 13 -3.29 -25.10 25.51
C LEU A 13 -3.02 -26.61 25.40
N THR A 14 -3.94 -27.43 25.90
CA THR A 14 -3.91 -28.88 25.71
C THR A 14 -4.55 -29.31 24.39
N ARG A 15 -3.90 -30.26 23.72
CA ARG A 15 -4.33 -30.99 22.53
C ARG A 15 -5.53 -31.91 22.85
N ARG A 16 -6.68 -31.68 22.23
CA ARG A 16 -7.54 -32.67 21.52
C ARG A 16 -8.98 -32.16 21.48
N GLY A 17 -9.47 -31.96 20.26
CA GLY A 17 -10.85 -31.61 19.96
C GLY A 17 -11.00 -31.34 18.48
N ARG A 18 -10.56 -32.29 17.64
CA ARG A 18 -10.86 -32.28 16.20
C ARG A 18 -12.37 -32.53 16.07
N PHE A 19 -13.12 -31.55 15.61
CA PHE A 19 -14.33 -31.79 14.84
C PHE A 19 -14.34 -30.87 13.63
N ALA A 20 -14.47 -31.50 12.47
CA ALA A 20 -14.74 -30.86 11.21
C ALA A 20 -16.21 -30.41 11.20
N LEU A 21 -16.46 -29.18 10.74
CA LEU A 21 -17.73 -28.81 10.14
C LEU A 21 -17.44 -27.88 8.97
N ALA A 22 -17.86 -28.36 7.80
CA ALA A 22 -17.84 -27.64 6.54
C ALA A 22 -19.11 -26.78 6.40
N ALA A 23 -18.94 -25.64 5.72
CA ALA A 23 -19.95 -24.73 5.14
C ALA A 23 -20.84 -23.99 6.18
N LEU A 24 -21.15 -22.69 6.09
CA LEU A 24 -21.18 -21.71 5.02
C LEU A 24 -20.93 -20.30 5.64
N GLY A 25 -20.39 -19.37 4.84
CA GLY A 25 -20.83 -17.97 4.90
C GLY A 25 -19.78 -16.90 5.24
N ALA A 26 -19.64 -15.95 4.31
CA ALA A 26 -18.96 -14.65 4.40
C ALA A 26 -17.42 -14.62 4.38
N ALA A 27 -16.87 -14.87 3.19
CA ALA A 27 -15.60 -14.29 2.78
C ALA A 27 -15.71 -12.75 2.84
N VAL A 28 -14.94 -12.10 3.70
CA VAL A 28 -14.67 -10.66 3.61
C VAL A 28 -13.23 -10.48 3.14
N ALA A 29 -13.13 -10.27 1.83
CA ALA A 29 -12.10 -9.53 1.11
C ALA A 29 -10.64 -9.82 1.48
N GLY A 30 -10.13 -10.97 1.02
CA GLY A 30 -8.93 -10.88 0.20
C GLY A 30 -9.36 -10.20 -1.10
N THR A 31 -8.91 -8.99 -1.38
CA THR A 31 -9.13 -8.37 -2.68
C THR A 31 -8.33 -9.14 -3.72
N ALA A 32 -8.87 -10.26 -4.20
CA ALA A 32 -8.84 -10.45 -5.63
C ALA A 32 -9.56 -9.23 -6.18
N VAL A 33 -8.80 -8.23 -6.65
CA VAL A 33 -9.38 -7.17 -7.47
C VAL A 33 -9.92 -7.91 -8.69
N ALA A 34 -11.21 -8.22 -8.65
CA ALA A 34 -11.94 -8.56 -9.84
C ALA A 34 -11.83 -7.32 -10.72
N VAL A 35 -10.99 -7.39 -11.74
CA VAL A 35 -11.05 -6.46 -12.85
C VAL A 35 -12.51 -6.47 -13.31
N PRO A 36 -13.27 -5.37 -13.24
CA PRO A 36 -14.45 -5.27 -14.05
C PRO A 36 -13.94 -5.19 -15.49
N LEU A 37 -13.71 -6.35 -16.11
CA LEU A 37 -13.77 -6.44 -17.55
C LEU A 37 -15.23 -6.10 -17.86
N LEU A 38 -15.48 -4.90 -18.39
CA LEU A 38 -16.73 -4.62 -19.06
C LEU A 38 -16.78 -5.54 -20.28
N ILE A 39 -17.37 -6.71 -20.08
CA ILE A 39 -17.80 -7.59 -21.16
C ILE A 39 -19.07 -6.92 -21.70
N MET A 40 -18.92 -6.12 -22.75
CA MET A 40 -20.04 -5.89 -23.66
C MET A 40 -20.25 -7.23 -24.36
N SER A 41 -21.28 -7.95 -23.93
CA SER A 41 -21.67 -9.24 -24.48
C SER A 41 -22.02 -9.06 -25.95
N ASP A 42 -21.17 -9.57 -26.82
CA ASP A 42 -21.54 -10.03 -28.15
C ASP A 42 -20.63 -11.23 -28.48
N ASP A 43 -21.21 -12.25 -29.09
CA ASP A 43 -20.69 -13.62 -29.15
C ASP A 43 -19.36 -13.77 -29.94
N GLY A 44 -18.22 -13.59 -29.27
CA GLY A 44 -16.90 -13.93 -29.79
C GLY A 44 -15.78 -13.70 -28.76
N GLU A 45 -14.76 -14.57 -28.75
CA GLU A 45 -13.51 -14.45 -27.98
C GLU A 45 -12.72 -13.18 -28.35
N SER A 46 -13.26 -12.01 -28.00
CA SER A 46 -12.65 -10.72 -28.31
C SER A 46 -11.59 -10.44 -27.26
N ARG A 47 -10.33 -10.28 -27.70
CA ARG A 47 -9.22 -9.88 -26.82
C ARG A 47 -9.56 -8.56 -26.11
N PRO A 48 -9.13 -8.37 -24.85
CA PRO A 48 -9.37 -7.12 -24.13
C PRO A 48 -8.81 -5.94 -24.93
N THR A 49 -9.59 -4.88 -25.07
CA THR A 49 -9.18 -3.64 -25.76
C THR A 49 -8.52 -2.63 -24.81
N THR A 50 -8.56 -2.90 -23.50
CA THR A 50 -7.95 -2.04 -22.47
C THR A 50 -7.39 -2.85 -21.31
N LEU A 51 -6.31 -2.35 -20.69
CA LEU A 51 -5.78 -2.79 -19.41
C LEU A 51 -6.03 -1.69 -18.36
N VAL A 52 -6.77 -2.02 -17.31
CA VAL A 52 -6.94 -1.12 -16.15
C VAL A 52 -5.91 -1.47 -15.09
N VAL A 53 -5.15 -0.46 -14.65
CA VAL A 53 -4.23 -0.53 -13.51
C VAL A 53 -4.78 0.32 -12.37
N PRO A 54 -5.34 -0.29 -11.31
CA PRO A 54 -5.80 0.42 -10.13
C PRO A 54 -4.66 1.07 -9.32
N GLU A 55 -5.02 2.09 -8.55
CA GLU A 55 -4.12 2.69 -7.57
C GLU A 55 -3.74 1.69 -6.46
N GLY A 56 -2.55 1.83 -5.90
CA GLY A 56 -2.06 0.98 -4.81
C GLY A 56 -1.64 -0.44 -5.25
N TRP A 57 -1.66 -0.73 -6.55
CA TRP A 57 -1.10 -1.98 -7.06
C TRP A 57 0.42 -1.96 -7.01
N ARG A 58 1.02 -3.05 -6.57
CA ARG A 58 2.45 -3.30 -6.69
C ARG A 58 2.80 -3.71 -8.12
N ALA A 59 4.05 -3.50 -8.51
CA ALA A 59 4.54 -3.79 -9.84
C ALA A 59 4.36 -5.28 -10.18
N SER A 60 4.47 -6.18 -9.20
CA SER A 60 4.18 -7.61 -9.38
C SER A 60 2.74 -7.89 -9.84
N GLN A 61 1.76 -7.14 -9.35
CA GLN A 61 0.36 -7.26 -9.75
C GLN A 61 0.16 -6.68 -11.17
N VAL A 62 0.82 -5.56 -11.46
CA VAL A 62 0.82 -4.98 -12.81
C VAL A 62 1.41 -5.96 -13.83
N TYR A 63 2.55 -6.58 -13.53
CA TYR A 63 3.17 -7.58 -14.41
C TYR A 63 2.25 -8.77 -14.68
N ALA A 64 1.60 -9.30 -13.63
CA ALA A 64 0.67 -10.40 -13.78
C ALA A 64 -0.56 -10.02 -14.62
N ALA A 65 -1.06 -8.79 -14.48
CA ALA A 65 -2.16 -8.30 -15.29
C ALA A 65 -1.77 -8.11 -16.76
N VAL A 66 -0.58 -7.57 -17.04
CA VAL A 66 -0.04 -7.44 -18.40
C VAL A 66 0.13 -8.82 -19.05
N ASP A 67 0.74 -9.78 -18.34
CA ASP A 67 0.89 -11.15 -18.84
C ASP A 67 -0.48 -11.76 -19.19
N LYS A 68 -1.48 -11.56 -18.32
CA LYS A 68 -2.83 -12.09 -18.52
C LYS A 68 -3.53 -11.47 -19.74
N VAL A 69 -3.56 -10.15 -19.87
CA VAL A 69 -4.29 -9.48 -20.97
C VAL A 69 -3.66 -9.72 -22.33
N LEU A 70 -2.35 -9.96 -22.37
CA LEU A 70 -1.61 -10.31 -23.59
C LEU A 70 -1.53 -11.83 -23.85
N ALA A 71 -2.17 -12.65 -23.02
CA ALA A 71 -2.12 -14.11 -23.07
C ALA A 71 -0.68 -14.69 -23.09
N LEU A 72 0.21 -14.10 -22.29
CA LEU A 72 1.60 -14.50 -22.16
C LEU A 72 1.82 -15.43 -20.96
N PRO A 73 2.89 -16.26 -20.96
CA PRO A 73 3.28 -17.02 -19.78
C PRO A 73 3.58 -16.11 -18.58
N ALA A 74 3.25 -16.55 -17.37
CA ALA A 74 3.48 -15.79 -16.15
C ALA A 74 4.98 -15.45 -15.96
N GLY A 75 5.24 -14.20 -15.60
CA GLY A 75 6.58 -13.65 -15.40
C GLY A 75 7.25 -13.14 -16.68
N THR A 76 6.57 -13.16 -17.83
CA THR A 76 7.12 -12.63 -19.09
C THR A 76 7.37 -11.14 -18.99
N THR A 77 6.41 -10.38 -18.47
CA THR A 77 6.51 -8.93 -18.29
C THR A 77 7.61 -8.56 -17.30
N LYS A 78 7.78 -9.31 -16.20
CA LYS A 78 8.89 -9.06 -15.27
C LYS A 78 10.25 -9.24 -15.95
N LYS A 79 10.39 -10.24 -16.82
CA LYS A 79 11.63 -10.52 -17.56
C LYS A 79 11.92 -9.48 -18.65
N SER A 80 10.90 -8.75 -19.14
CA SER A 80 11.09 -7.75 -20.19
C SER A 80 11.64 -6.42 -19.67
N LEU A 81 11.68 -6.19 -18.35
CA LEU A 81 12.19 -4.95 -17.74
C LEU A 81 13.60 -4.57 -18.23
N THR A 82 14.48 -5.56 -18.39
CA THR A 82 15.86 -5.34 -18.87
C THR A 82 15.92 -4.83 -20.31
N LYS A 83 14.88 -5.07 -21.11
CA LYS A 83 14.76 -4.62 -22.50
C LYS A 83 13.99 -3.32 -22.62
N ALA A 84 13.06 -3.05 -21.70
CA ALA A 84 12.12 -1.94 -21.78
C ALA A 84 12.77 -0.55 -21.68
N GLN A 85 14.02 -0.44 -21.18
CA GLN A 85 14.77 0.81 -21.02
C GLN A 85 13.89 1.94 -20.45
N LEU A 86 13.24 1.66 -19.32
CA LEU A 86 12.27 2.57 -18.70
C LEU A 86 12.94 3.88 -18.27
N LYS A 87 12.31 5.01 -18.57
CA LYS A 87 12.77 6.36 -18.19
C LYS A 87 12.46 6.65 -16.72
N LEU A 88 13.06 5.88 -15.83
CA LEU A 88 12.89 6.04 -14.38
C LEU A 88 13.86 7.13 -13.84
N PRO A 89 13.55 7.75 -12.70
CA PRO A 89 14.53 8.56 -11.98
C PRO A 89 15.76 7.74 -11.59
N ASN A 90 16.90 8.40 -11.43
CA ASN A 90 18.15 7.72 -11.08
C ASN A 90 18.04 7.01 -9.71
N GLU A 91 17.33 7.63 -8.77
CA GLU A 91 17.07 7.11 -7.41
C GLU A 91 16.27 5.80 -7.42
N ALA A 92 15.60 5.48 -8.52
CA ALA A 92 14.85 4.24 -8.64
C ALA A 92 15.76 3.03 -8.92
N GLU A 93 17.00 3.24 -9.36
CA GLU A 93 17.97 2.17 -9.69
C GLU A 93 17.39 1.08 -10.61
N GLY A 94 16.49 1.47 -11.52
CA GLY A 94 15.81 0.56 -12.45
C GLY A 94 14.59 -0.17 -11.88
N ASN A 95 14.21 0.04 -10.61
CA ASN A 95 12.97 -0.47 -10.03
C ASN A 95 11.78 0.43 -10.42
N PRO A 96 10.77 -0.07 -11.16
CA PRO A 96 9.64 0.76 -11.58
C PRO A 96 8.54 0.92 -10.52
N GLU A 97 8.69 0.35 -9.33
CA GLU A 97 7.72 0.51 -8.24
C GLU A 97 7.49 2.00 -7.94
N GLY A 98 6.22 2.43 -7.91
CA GLY A 98 5.82 3.84 -7.81
C GLY A 98 5.63 4.55 -9.16
N TYR A 99 6.11 3.99 -10.27
CA TYR A 99 6.11 4.62 -11.60
C TYR A 99 5.29 3.86 -12.64
N LEU A 100 4.71 2.70 -12.31
CA LEU A 100 3.71 2.05 -13.16
C LEU A 100 2.34 2.70 -12.92
N PHE A 101 2.17 3.91 -13.47
CA PHE A 101 1.08 4.81 -13.11
C PHE A 101 -0.32 4.17 -13.19
N PRO A 102 -1.19 4.36 -12.19
CA PRO A 102 -2.58 3.89 -12.23
C PRO A 102 -3.39 4.60 -13.32
N ALA A 103 -3.85 3.86 -14.33
CA ALA A 103 -4.69 4.38 -15.40
C ALA A 103 -5.36 3.24 -16.18
N THR A 104 -6.17 3.62 -17.17
CA THR A 104 -6.64 2.70 -18.22
C THR A 104 -5.78 2.88 -19.46
N TYR A 105 -5.17 1.79 -19.92
CA TYR A 105 -4.27 1.76 -21.08
C TYR A 105 -4.94 1.03 -22.24
N PRO A 106 -5.06 1.66 -23.43
CA PRO A 106 -5.60 0.98 -24.61
C PRO A 106 -4.63 -0.09 -25.11
N LEU A 107 -5.21 -1.20 -25.57
CA LEU A 107 -4.53 -2.35 -26.14
C LEU A 107 -4.87 -2.45 -27.64
N ASP A 108 -3.84 -2.63 -28.45
CA ASP A 108 -3.90 -2.99 -29.86
C ASP A 108 -3.04 -4.24 -30.16
N ASP A 109 -3.09 -4.73 -31.40
CA ASP A 109 -2.33 -5.92 -31.85
C ASP A 109 -0.81 -5.76 -31.78
N THR A 110 -0.31 -4.53 -31.60
CA THR A 110 1.11 -4.23 -31.44
C THR A 110 1.54 -4.07 -29.98
N SER A 111 0.61 -4.23 -29.03
CA SER A 111 0.86 -4.19 -27.59
C SER A 111 1.90 -5.22 -27.19
N THR A 112 2.90 -4.76 -26.43
CA THR A 112 3.93 -5.62 -25.83
C THR A 112 4.12 -5.22 -24.38
N PRO A 113 4.66 -6.13 -23.54
CA PRO A 113 5.01 -5.78 -22.17
C PRO A 113 5.87 -4.52 -22.07
N GLU A 114 6.90 -4.39 -22.90
CA GLU A 114 7.82 -3.26 -22.92
C GLU A 114 7.10 -1.94 -23.25
N LYS A 115 6.25 -1.92 -24.28
CA LYS A 115 5.47 -0.73 -24.65
C LYS A 115 4.50 -0.30 -23.55
N LEU A 116 3.84 -1.27 -22.90
CA LEU A 116 2.87 -0.97 -21.83
C LEU A 116 3.58 -0.41 -20.60
N LEU A 117 4.65 -1.04 -20.14
CA LEU A 117 5.45 -0.52 -19.01
C LEU A 117 6.03 0.86 -19.33
N SER A 118 6.56 1.06 -20.54
CA SER A 118 7.08 2.36 -20.98
C SER A 118 5.99 3.45 -20.98
N ARG A 119 4.79 3.14 -21.48
CA ARG A 119 3.65 4.06 -21.44
C ARG A 119 3.21 4.40 -20.01
N MET A 120 3.23 3.43 -19.10
CA MET A 120 2.93 3.68 -17.67
C MET A 120 3.95 4.62 -17.03
N VAL A 121 5.24 4.39 -17.27
CA VAL A 121 6.34 5.24 -16.77
C VAL A 121 6.30 6.64 -17.39
N ASP A 122 6.07 6.75 -18.69
CA ASP A 122 5.90 8.05 -19.36
C ASP A 122 4.70 8.81 -18.76
N THR A 123 3.61 8.11 -18.43
CA THR A 123 2.44 8.72 -17.76
C THR A 123 2.79 9.19 -16.35
N ALA A 124 3.49 8.38 -15.56
CA ALA A 124 3.99 8.79 -14.24
C ALA A 124 4.87 10.04 -14.35
N ASN A 125 5.82 10.06 -15.28
CA ASN A 125 6.70 11.21 -15.50
C ASN A 125 5.92 12.48 -15.88
N GLN A 126 4.91 12.38 -16.74
CA GLN A 126 4.05 13.53 -17.08
C GLN A 126 3.30 14.07 -15.86
N LYS A 127 2.87 13.18 -14.96
CA LYS A 127 2.10 13.55 -13.75
C LYS A 127 2.98 14.06 -12.63
N PHE A 128 4.17 13.48 -12.44
CA PHE A 128 5.04 13.75 -11.30
C PHE A 128 6.07 14.86 -11.58
N ASN A 129 6.50 15.05 -12.82
CA ASN A 129 7.52 16.06 -13.14
C ASN A 129 6.94 17.46 -13.42
N GLY A 130 5.64 17.65 -13.18
CA GLY A 130 5.03 18.97 -13.24
C GLY A 130 5.61 19.91 -12.18
N ALA A 131 5.75 21.20 -12.53
CA ALA A 131 6.29 22.23 -11.62
C ALA A 131 5.64 22.26 -10.22
N PRO A 132 4.32 22.03 -10.05
CA PRO A 132 3.71 21.99 -8.72
C PRO A 132 4.23 20.86 -7.82
N ILE A 133 4.48 19.68 -8.40
CA ILE A 133 4.98 18.51 -7.66
C ILE A 133 6.43 18.72 -7.26
N ALA A 134 7.28 19.13 -8.21
CA ALA A 134 8.69 19.42 -7.93
C ALA A 134 8.84 20.51 -6.85
N ALA A 135 8.08 21.61 -6.97
CA ALA A 135 8.09 22.67 -5.97
C ALA A 135 7.58 22.19 -4.60
N GLY A 136 6.55 21.34 -4.57
CA GLY A 136 6.02 20.81 -3.32
C GLY A 136 6.96 19.82 -2.63
N ALA A 137 7.60 18.93 -3.38
CA ALA A 137 8.66 18.07 -2.85
C ALA A 137 9.79 18.91 -2.23
N GLN A 138 10.25 19.93 -2.95
CA GLN A 138 11.31 20.82 -2.47
C GLN A 138 10.91 21.58 -1.19
N ARG A 139 9.66 22.07 -1.08
CA ARG A 139 9.16 22.71 0.14
C ARG A 139 9.22 21.80 1.37
N ASN A 140 9.06 20.49 1.16
CA ASN A 140 9.13 19.48 2.21
C ASN A 140 10.54 18.85 2.32
N ALA A 141 11.57 19.50 1.78
CA ALA A 141 12.96 19.03 1.76
C ALA A 141 13.14 17.62 1.16
N MET A 142 12.34 17.27 0.15
CA MET A 142 12.37 16.00 -0.57
C MET A 142 12.66 16.20 -2.05
N ASN A 143 13.21 15.18 -2.70
CA ASN A 143 13.15 15.06 -4.16
C ASN A 143 11.81 14.43 -4.60
N VAL A 144 11.54 14.44 -5.91
CA VAL A 144 10.29 13.88 -6.46
C VAL A 144 10.15 12.40 -6.16
N TYR A 145 11.23 11.63 -6.22
CA TYR A 145 11.21 10.19 -5.93
C TYR A 145 10.79 9.90 -4.48
N GLN A 146 11.35 10.62 -3.50
CA GLN A 146 10.96 10.55 -2.09
C GLN A 146 9.51 10.97 -1.87
N ALA A 147 9.02 11.99 -2.59
CA ALA A 147 7.61 12.37 -2.54
C ALA A 147 6.70 11.24 -3.05
N VAL A 148 7.09 10.53 -4.11
CA VAL A 148 6.39 9.32 -4.60
C VAL A 148 6.50 8.18 -3.59
N THR A 149 7.63 8.02 -2.90
CA THR A 149 7.77 7.04 -1.80
C THR A 149 6.77 7.33 -0.68
N VAL A 150 6.67 8.58 -0.21
CA VAL A 150 5.66 8.99 0.77
C VAL A 150 4.26 8.73 0.23
N ALA A 151 3.99 9.10 -1.02
CA ALA A 151 2.69 8.89 -1.66
C ALA A 151 2.28 7.41 -1.68
N SER A 152 3.22 6.48 -1.93
CA SER A 152 2.91 5.04 -1.90
C SER A 152 2.52 4.54 -0.50
N ILE A 153 3.15 5.09 0.55
CA ILE A 153 2.75 4.78 1.93
C ILE A 153 1.38 5.37 2.22
N VAL A 154 1.13 6.62 1.82
CA VAL A 154 -0.16 7.30 1.98
C VAL A 154 -1.28 6.53 1.26
N GLN A 155 -1.04 6.08 0.03
CA GLN A 155 -2.00 5.29 -0.75
C GLN A 155 -2.36 3.99 -0.05
N ALA A 156 -1.38 3.32 0.56
CA ALA A 156 -1.58 2.04 1.24
C ALA A 156 -2.24 2.17 2.63
N GLU A 157 -2.04 3.29 3.32
CA GLU A 157 -2.48 3.50 4.71
C GLU A 157 -3.81 4.27 4.83
N ALA A 158 -4.11 5.17 3.89
CA ALA A 158 -5.30 6.00 3.98
C ALA A 158 -6.57 5.18 3.71
N ALA A 159 -7.52 5.24 4.63
CA ALA A 159 -8.83 4.59 4.48
C ALA A 159 -9.67 5.25 3.35
N ASP A 160 -9.50 6.56 3.17
CA ASP A 160 -10.15 7.33 2.11
C ASP A 160 -9.28 8.53 1.67
N LYS A 161 -9.75 9.22 0.62
CA LYS A 161 -9.04 10.38 0.06
C LYS A 161 -8.96 11.58 1.01
N ALA A 162 -9.93 11.74 1.91
CA ALA A 162 -9.95 12.87 2.84
C ALA A 162 -8.88 12.73 3.92
N ASP A 163 -8.51 11.50 4.27
CA ASP A 163 -7.48 11.21 5.27
C ASP A 163 -6.05 11.20 4.71
N MET A 164 -5.86 11.09 3.39
CA MET A 164 -4.52 11.04 2.76
C MET A 164 -3.61 12.19 3.21
N GLY A 165 -4.12 13.42 3.27
CA GLY A 165 -3.35 14.59 3.70
C GLY A 165 -2.93 14.53 5.18
N LYS A 166 -3.73 13.92 6.05
CA LYS A 166 -3.42 13.74 7.47
C LYS A 166 -2.43 12.58 7.67
N VAL A 167 -2.57 11.49 6.91
CA VAL A 167 -1.59 10.39 6.91
C VAL A 167 -0.23 10.89 6.45
N ALA A 168 -0.18 11.67 5.37
CA ALA A 168 1.05 12.33 4.92
C ALA A 168 1.64 13.19 6.04
N ARG A 169 0.82 13.99 6.73
CA ARG A 169 1.27 14.81 7.87
C ARG A 169 1.88 13.97 9.00
N VAL A 170 1.29 12.83 9.35
CA VAL A 170 1.86 11.91 10.36
C VAL A 170 3.24 11.42 9.95
N ILE A 171 3.43 11.05 8.67
CA ILE A 171 4.73 10.63 8.13
C ILE A 171 5.76 11.75 8.32
N PHE A 172 5.46 12.97 7.88
CA PHE A 172 6.37 14.10 8.03
C PHE A 172 6.69 14.42 9.50
N ASN A 173 5.68 14.49 10.36
CA ASN A 173 5.88 14.79 11.78
C ASN A 173 6.77 13.74 12.47
N ARG A 174 6.64 12.46 12.08
CA ARG A 174 7.52 11.39 12.60
C ARG A 174 8.94 11.50 12.07
N LEU A 175 9.12 11.76 10.77
CA LEU A 175 10.44 11.97 10.18
C LEU A 175 11.18 13.13 10.84
N GLU A 176 10.50 14.26 11.03
CA GLU A 176 11.05 15.47 11.67
C GLU A 176 11.45 15.22 13.13
N ARG A 177 10.73 14.37 13.85
CA ARG A 177 11.03 14.01 15.24
C ARG A 177 12.02 12.85 15.37
N GLY A 178 12.53 12.31 14.26
CA GLY A 178 13.37 11.12 14.29
C GLY A 178 12.66 9.93 14.94
N MET A 179 11.39 9.71 14.57
CA MET A 179 10.59 8.56 14.97
C MET A 179 10.50 7.53 13.83
N PRO A 180 10.47 6.22 14.13
CA PRO A 180 10.18 5.21 13.12
C PRO A 180 8.74 5.40 12.60
N LEU A 181 8.51 5.14 11.30
CA LEU A 181 7.19 5.35 10.70
C LEU A 181 6.17 4.33 11.22
N GLN A 182 6.59 3.09 11.48
CA GLN A 182 5.76 2.00 12.01
C GLN A 182 4.49 1.76 11.17
N MET A 183 4.66 1.70 9.85
CA MET A 183 3.59 1.51 8.89
C MET A 183 3.48 0.03 8.53
N ASP A 184 2.30 -0.56 8.72
CA ASP A 184 2.04 -1.97 8.40
C ASP A 184 2.16 -2.24 6.89
N SER A 185 1.82 -1.26 6.06
CA SER A 185 1.97 -1.33 4.61
C SER A 185 3.40 -1.63 4.17
N THR A 186 4.41 -1.00 4.78
CA THR A 186 5.82 -1.22 4.41
C THR A 186 6.30 -2.60 4.84
N LEU A 187 5.80 -3.11 5.96
CA LEU A 187 6.09 -4.46 6.42
C LEU A 187 5.40 -5.52 5.54
N ASN A 188 4.17 -5.29 5.14
CA ASN A 188 3.48 -6.14 4.18
C ASN A 188 4.17 -6.15 2.81
N TYR A 189 4.77 -5.02 2.41
CA TYR A 189 5.63 -4.96 1.23
C TYR A 189 6.86 -5.86 1.39
N ALA A 190 7.59 -5.69 2.50
CA ALA A 190 8.76 -6.50 2.84
C ALA A 190 8.50 -8.01 2.78
N LEU A 191 7.33 -8.42 3.26
CA LEU A 191 6.92 -9.83 3.36
C LEU A 191 6.23 -10.36 2.10
N GLY A 192 6.09 -9.54 1.05
CA GLY A 192 5.46 -9.95 -0.21
C GLY A 192 3.98 -10.34 -0.07
N ARG A 193 3.28 -9.79 0.92
CA ARG A 193 1.88 -10.13 1.25
C ARG A 193 0.98 -8.90 1.32
N SER A 194 -0.32 -9.12 1.34
CA SER A 194 -1.33 -8.10 1.62
C SER A 194 -2.29 -8.66 2.68
N THR A 195 -2.13 -8.23 3.93
CA THR A 195 -2.95 -8.66 5.07
C THR A 195 -3.16 -7.51 6.03
N LEU A 196 -4.38 -7.40 6.58
CA LEU A 196 -4.72 -6.43 7.61
C LEU A 196 -4.15 -6.79 9.00
N ARG A 197 -3.51 -7.96 9.13
CA ARG A 197 -2.98 -8.44 10.40
C ARG A 197 -1.48 -8.65 10.31
N THR A 198 -0.75 -7.75 10.96
CA THR A 198 0.67 -7.91 11.32
C THR A 198 0.77 -8.43 12.75
N THR A 199 1.73 -9.31 13.01
CA THR A 199 2.03 -9.83 14.34
C THR A 199 3.25 -9.13 14.92
N VAL A 200 3.40 -9.16 16.24
CA VAL A 200 4.63 -8.67 16.91
C VAL A 200 5.90 -9.36 16.40
N THR A 201 5.78 -10.59 15.92
CA THR A 201 6.91 -11.29 15.30
C THR A 201 7.25 -10.70 13.93
N ASP A 202 6.24 -10.33 13.13
CA ASP A 202 6.45 -9.71 11.83
C ASP A 202 7.19 -8.38 11.96
N THR A 203 6.91 -7.57 13.00
CA THR A 203 7.56 -6.26 13.20
C THR A 203 9.07 -6.36 13.45
N ARG A 204 9.62 -7.58 13.61
CA ARG A 204 11.04 -7.86 13.80
C ARG A 204 11.70 -8.48 12.57
N ALA A 205 11.03 -8.43 11.42
CA ALA A 205 11.58 -8.93 10.17
C ALA A 205 12.79 -8.09 9.75
N ASP A 206 13.91 -8.74 9.45
CA ASP A 206 15.07 -8.04 8.89
C ASP A 206 14.83 -7.72 7.41
N SER A 207 14.41 -6.47 7.17
CA SER A 207 14.19 -5.94 5.82
C SER A 207 14.42 -4.45 5.79
N PRO A 208 15.00 -3.87 4.72
CA PRO A 208 15.13 -2.42 4.57
C PRO A 208 13.78 -1.68 4.53
N TYR A 209 12.67 -2.41 4.28
CA TYR A 209 11.31 -1.86 4.28
C TYR A 209 10.61 -1.96 5.66
N ASN A 210 11.25 -2.55 6.66
CA ASN A 210 10.68 -2.64 8.01
C ASN A 210 10.78 -1.29 8.73
N SER A 211 9.74 -0.46 8.60
CA SER A 211 9.66 0.86 9.20
C SER A 211 9.38 0.86 10.71
N TYR A 212 9.28 -0.32 11.33
CA TYR A 212 9.24 -0.46 12.80
C TYR A 212 10.65 -0.41 13.42
N GLU A 213 11.64 -0.97 12.73
CA GLU A 213 13.01 -1.07 13.23
C GLU A 213 13.96 -0.07 12.54
N ARG A 214 13.59 0.41 11.35
CA ARG A 214 14.42 1.32 10.55
C ARG A 214 13.82 2.73 10.53
N MET A 215 14.71 3.70 10.67
CA MET A 215 14.39 5.13 10.65
C MET A 215 14.33 5.64 9.20
N GLY A 216 13.55 6.68 8.97
CA GLY A 216 13.43 7.31 7.66
C GLY A 216 12.43 6.60 6.73
N LEU A 217 12.50 6.96 5.45
CA LEU A 217 11.70 6.33 4.40
C LEU A 217 12.25 4.96 4.02
N PRO A 218 11.40 4.03 3.54
CA PRO A 218 11.87 2.82 2.87
C PRO A 218 12.69 3.17 1.61
N PRO A 219 13.52 2.25 1.10
CA PRO A 219 14.44 2.55 -0.01
C PRO A 219 13.72 2.83 -1.34
N THR A 220 12.49 2.36 -1.51
CA THR A 220 11.66 2.59 -2.72
C THR A 220 10.20 2.82 -2.32
N PRO A 221 9.35 3.31 -3.24
CA PRO A 221 7.91 3.18 -3.11
C PRO A 221 7.49 1.73 -2.85
N ILE A 222 6.34 1.52 -2.20
CA ILE A 222 5.81 0.20 -1.82
C ILE A 222 4.57 -0.21 -2.63
N ASP A 223 4.10 0.65 -3.52
CA ASP A 223 3.06 0.42 -4.51
C ASP A 223 3.13 1.52 -5.59
N ASN A 224 2.17 1.52 -6.53
CA ASN A 224 1.99 2.58 -7.52
C ASN A 224 0.85 3.53 -7.07
N PRO A 225 1.17 4.73 -6.55
CA PRO A 225 0.19 5.66 -5.99
C PRO A 225 -0.58 6.42 -7.07
N GLY A 226 -1.78 6.85 -6.72
CA GLY A 226 -2.58 7.77 -7.53
C GLY A 226 -2.16 9.23 -7.39
N GLU A 227 -2.79 10.08 -8.21
CA GLU A 227 -2.51 11.53 -8.21
C GLU A 227 -2.91 12.19 -6.88
N ASP A 228 -3.98 11.70 -6.23
CA ASP A 228 -4.43 12.20 -4.92
C ASP A 228 -3.39 11.97 -3.82
N ALA A 229 -2.80 10.77 -3.75
CA ALA A 229 -1.77 10.44 -2.77
C ALA A 229 -0.49 11.28 -2.99
N VAL A 230 -0.11 11.50 -4.25
CA VAL A 230 1.04 12.37 -4.59
C VAL A 230 0.78 13.81 -4.18
N ARG A 231 -0.43 14.34 -4.44
CA ARG A 231 -0.83 15.67 -3.97
C ARG A 231 -0.82 15.77 -2.44
N ALA A 232 -1.28 14.75 -1.74
CA ALA A 232 -1.25 14.71 -0.28
C ALA A 232 0.19 14.70 0.26
N ALA A 233 1.11 13.97 -0.39
CA ALA A 233 2.51 13.91 -0.01
C ALA A 233 3.23 15.27 -0.18
N ILE A 234 2.93 16.02 -1.24
CA ILE A 234 3.56 17.33 -1.49
C ILE A 234 2.84 18.52 -0.83
N ASN A 235 1.61 18.32 -0.35
CA ASN A 235 0.83 19.32 0.37
C ASN A 235 0.05 18.69 1.53
N PRO A 236 0.75 18.20 2.58
CA PRO A 236 0.11 17.52 3.70
C PRO A 236 -0.76 18.47 4.52
N THR A 237 -1.92 18.00 4.96
CA THR A 237 -2.84 18.75 5.83
C THR A 237 -2.09 19.26 7.07
N PRO A 238 -2.18 20.55 7.42
CA PRO A 238 -1.55 21.05 8.64
C PRO A 238 -2.09 20.33 9.89
N GLY A 239 -1.19 19.98 10.82
CA GLY A 239 -1.54 19.30 12.06
C GLY A 239 -0.31 18.71 12.75
N ASP A 240 -0.44 18.38 14.03
CA ASP A 240 0.65 17.87 14.87
C ASP A 240 0.55 16.35 15.14
N TRP A 241 -0.40 15.68 14.49
CA TRP A 241 -0.67 14.26 14.68
C TRP A 241 0.57 13.39 14.47
N LEU A 242 0.72 12.40 15.35
CA LEU A 242 1.77 11.40 15.29
C LEU A 242 1.22 9.98 15.16
N TYR A 243 -0.07 9.81 15.45
CA TYR A 243 -0.72 8.51 15.49
C TYR A 243 -2.06 8.61 14.79
N PHE A 244 -2.44 7.51 14.15
CA PHE A 244 -3.78 7.33 13.62
C PHE A 244 -4.22 5.88 13.77
N VAL A 245 -5.52 5.66 13.81
CA VAL A 245 -6.12 4.33 13.78
C VAL A 245 -7.54 4.43 13.24
N THR A 246 -7.89 3.53 12.32
CA THR A 246 -9.26 3.37 11.85
C THR A 246 -10.01 2.45 12.80
N VAL A 247 -10.87 3.02 13.63
CA VAL A 247 -11.63 2.28 14.67
C VAL A 247 -12.74 1.44 14.02
N LYS A 248 -13.43 2.01 13.04
CA LYS A 248 -14.42 1.34 12.18
C LYS A 248 -14.43 2.00 10.79
N PRO A 249 -15.05 1.39 9.76
CA PRO A 249 -15.11 2.01 8.43
C PRO A 249 -15.64 3.45 8.50
N GLY A 250 -14.89 4.40 7.92
CA GLY A 250 -15.22 5.83 7.96
C GLY A 250 -14.90 6.56 9.27
N ASP A 251 -14.30 5.91 10.27
CA ASP A 251 -13.86 6.52 11.54
C ASP A 251 -12.36 6.31 11.74
N THR A 252 -11.55 7.12 11.05
CA THR A 252 -10.11 7.24 11.31
C THR A 252 -9.84 8.39 12.25
N ARG A 253 -9.24 8.09 13.40
CA ARG A 253 -8.92 9.08 14.42
C ARG A 253 -7.44 9.39 14.39
N PHE A 254 -7.10 10.67 14.43
CA PHE A 254 -5.72 11.18 14.42
C PHE A 254 -5.44 11.91 15.74
N THR A 255 -4.28 11.66 16.34
CA THR A 255 -3.89 12.30 17.60
C THR A 255 -2.36 12.47 17.70
N ALA A 256 -1.92 13.48 18.45
CA ALA A 256 -0.53 13.65 18.85
C ALA A 256 -0.23 12.97 20.21
N ASP A 257 -1.25 12.61 20.99
CA ASP A 257 -1.12 11.97 22.30
C ASP A 257 -1.12 10.44 22.19
N TYR A 258 -0.03 9.83 22.66
CA TYR A 258 0.09 8.38 22.68
C TYR A 258 -0.95 7.71 23.59
N ALA A 259 -1.31 8.32 24.73
CA ALA A 259 -2.32 7.76 25.63
C ALA A 259 -3.71 7.74 24.98
N GLU A 260 -4.05 8.79 24.23
CA GLU A 260 -5.26 8.82 23.41
C GLU A 260 -5.22 7.76 22.29
N HIS A 261 -4.09 7.62 21.60
CA HIS A 261 -3.94 6.59 20.60
C HIS A 261 -4.17 5.18 21.17
N GLN A 262 -3.62 4.87 22.35
CA GLN A 262 -3.84 3.57 23.01
C GLN A 262 -5.32 3.34 23.35
N ARG A 263 -6.07 4.38 23.73
CA ARG A 263 -7.53 4.28 23.94
C ARG A 263 -8.26 3.96 22.63
N ASN A 264 -7.92 4.63 21.54
CA ASN A 264 -8.50 4.37 20.22
C ASN A 264 -8.16 2.97 19.71
N VAL A 265 -6.94 2.48 19.95
CA VAL A 265 -6.53 1.09 19.62
C VAL A 265 -7.30 0.06 20.45
N ALA A 266 -7.53 0.32 21.74
CA ALA A 266 -8.34 -0.55 22.59
C ALA A 266 -9.78 -0.64 22.07
N GLU A 267 -10.36 0.48 21.62
CA GLU A 267 -11.69 0.51 21.01
C GLU A 267 -11.72 -0.29 19.69
N PHE A 268 -10.75 -0.08 18.80
CA PHE A 268 -10.60 -0.89 17.58
C PHE A 268 -10.57 -2.40 17.90
N ASN A 269 -9.72 -2.81 18.85
CA ASN A 269 -9.60 -4.22 19.24
C ASN A 269 -10.91 -4.79 19.79
N ALA A 270 -11.66 -4.00 20.57
CA ALA A 270 -12.97 -4.41 21.06
C ALA A 270 -13.99 -4.56 19.91
N GLN A 271 -13.97 -3.68 18.90
CA GLN A 271 -14.82 -3.82 17.71
C GLN A 271 -14.48 -5.07 16.89
N GLN A 272 -13.19 -5.41 16.76
CA GLN A 272 -12.75 -6.61 16.03
C GLN A 272 -13.15 -7.93 16.71
N GLN A 273 -13.50 -7.90 17.99
CA GLN A 273 -13.97 -9.08 18.74
C GLN A 273 -15.50 -9.30 18.60
N LYS A 274 -16.26 -8.30 18.14
CA LYS A 274 -17.72 -8.43 17.97
C LYS A 274 -18.07 -9.37 16.81
N PRO A 275 -19.19 -10.11 16.88
CA PRO A 275 -19.74 -10.85 15.74
C PRO A 275 -19.93 -9.95 14.52
N ALA A 276 -19.75 -10.47 13.30
CA ALA A 276 -19.80 -9.69 12.06
C ALA A 276 -21.09 -8.86 11.90
N GLU A 277 -22.22 -9.40 12.38
CA GLU A 277 -23.54 -8.77 12.37
C GLU A 277 -23.63 -7.47 13.21
N GLN A 278 -22.70 -7.27 14.16
CA GLN A 278 -22.69 -6.13 15.08
C GLN A 278 -21.60 -5.09 14.75
N ARG A 279 -20.85 -5.29 13.65
CA ARG A 279 -19.72 -4.41 13.27
C ARG A 279 -20.14 -3.17 12.47
N ASN A 280 -21.35 -3.15 11.92
CA ASN A 280 -21.84 -2.10 11.01
C ASN A 280 -22.91 -1.18 11.64
N GLY A 281 -23.00 -1.14 12.97
CA GLY A 281 -23.91 -0.27 13.74
C GLY A 281 -23.36 1.13 14.02
#